data_AF-A0A0E4BYU1-F1
#
_entry.id   AF-A0A0E4BYU1-F1
#
_cell.length_a   1.000
_cell.length_b   1.000
_cell.length_c   1.000
_cell.angle_alpha   90.00
_cell.angle_beta   90.00
_cell.angle_gamma   90.00
#
_symmetry.space_group_name_H-M   'P 1'
#
loop_
_entity.id
_entity.type
_entity.pdbx_description
1 polymer ?
#
loop_
_entity_poly.entity_id
_entity_poly.type
_entity_poly.pdbx_seq_one_letter_code
_entity_poly.pdbx_strand_id
1 'polypeptide(L)'
;MDDVPDQCDFIVKNTATLALQLLKRFRNIRYASYTGRIPPSVILSYYAGLAAQPNMSLGAMLVRLASWIIRDIEQDSLYGRLLHIANPVCEADVFTDRWPESIAQQDDFAGHLREMVRSLEAMRKGEMFPNTTMDALRENFGDRVVTRAADQIATEIGGGIQQSRQLYTRRGGVLLPSAAAIAAPLVNPAVSVARPHTFFGRKI
;
A
#
# COMPACT_ATOMS: atom_id res chain seq x y z
N MET A 1 38.92 -16.13 17.02
CA MET A 1 37.48 -16.19 16.75
C MET A 1 37.04 -14.75 16.64
N ASP A 2 36.67 -14.30 15.44
CA ASP A 2 36.06 -12.98 15.27
C ASP A 2 34.69 -13.00 15.94
N ASP A 3 34.46 -12.02 16.79
CA ASP A 3 33.22 -11.85 17.53
C ASP A 3 32.09 -11.59 16.53
N VAL A 4 31.06 -12.42 16.56
CA VAL A 4 29.89 -12.24 15.69
C VAL A 4 29.17 -10.99 16.19
N PRO A 5 29.02 -9.94 15.36
CA PRO A 5 28.37 -8.72 15.80
C PRO A 5 26.93 -9.01 16.23
N ASP A 6 26.51 -8.37 17.32
CA ASP A 6 25.16 -8.51 17.86
C ASP A 6 24.11 -8.34 16.76
N GLN A 7 23.20 -9.31 16.67
CA GLN A 7 22.05 -9.23 15.80
C GLN A 7 21.18 -8.05 16.26
N CYS A 8 21.24 -6.93 15.53
CA CYS A 8 20.28 -5.85 15.68
C CYS A 8 18.86 -6.41 15.55
N ASP A 9 17.99 -6.03 16.48
CA ASP A 9 16.60 -6.50 16.54
C ASP A 9 15.94 -6.44 15.16
N PHE A 10 15.35 -7.58 14.81
CA PHE A 10 14.73 -7.83 13.52
C PHE A 10 13.50 -6.92 13.33
N ILE A 11 13.72 -5.81 12.61
CA ILE A 11 12.74 -5.14 11.73
C ILE A 11 11.44 -4.73 12.45
N VAL A 12 11.43 -3.52 13.01
CA VAL A 12 10.23 -2.69 12.89
C VAL A 12 9.92 -2.65 11.40
N LYS A 13 8.84 -3.33 10.96
CA LYS A 13 8.44 -3.34 9.54
C LYS A 13 8.39 -1.90 9.08
N ASN A 14 9.36 -1.51 8.26
CA ASN A 14 9.49 -0.15 7.78
C ASN A 14 8.16 0.22 7.10
N THR A 15 7.53 1.31 7.54
CA THR A 15 6.27 1.80 6.96
C THR A 15 6.37 1.92 5.43
N ALA A 16 7.56 2.23 4.90
CA ALA A 16 7.83 2.25 3.46
C ALA A 16 7.68 0.86 2.81
N THR A 17 8.08 -0.22 3.48
CA THR A 17 7.87 -1.59 2.99
C THR A 17 6.39 -1.94 2.95
N LEU A 18 5.61 -1.57 3.97
CA LEU A 18 4.16 -1.80 3.96
C LEU A 18 3.47 -0.98 2.85
N ALA A 19 3.83 0.29 2.70
CA ALA A 19 3.35 1.14 1.62
C ALA A 19 3.70 0.56 0.24
N LEU A 20 4.93 0.04 0.07
CA LEU A 20 5.35 -0.64 -1.15
C LEU A 20 4.48 -1.88 -1.46
N GLN A 21 4.14 -2.69 -0.44
CA GLN A 21 3.27 -3.84 -0.65
C GLN A 21 1.86 -3.43 -1.06
N LEU A 22 1.31 -2.38 -0.44
CA LEU A 22 0.01 -1.82 -0.84
C LEU A 22 0.06 -1.29 -2.28
N LEU A 23 1.12 -0.60 -2.67
CA LEU A 23 1.23 -0.11 -4.05
C LEU A 23 1.37 -1.25 -5.06
N LYS A 24 2.18 -2.27 -4.76
CA LYS A 24 2.28 -3.48 -5.60
C LYS A 24 0.91 -4.14 -5.77
N ARG A 25 0.14 -4.21 -4.69
CA ARG A 25 -1.23 -4.75 -4.70
C ARG A 25 -2.16 -3.90 -5.56
N PHE A 26 -2.14 -2.58 -5.39
CA PHE A 26 -2.90 -1.64 -6.21
C PHE A 26 -2.61 -1.83 -7.70
N ARG A 27 -1.32 -1.86 -8.07
CA ARG A 27 -0.88 -2.11 -9.46
C ARG A 27 -1.43 -3.45 -9.96
N ASN A 28 -1.32 -4.53 -9.18
CA ASN A 28 -1.82 -5.84 -9.61
C ASN A 28 -3.34 -5.86 -9.84
N ILE A 29 -4.11 -5.09 -9.05
CA ILE A 29 -5.57 -4.99 -9.23
C ILE A 29 -5.89 -4.19 -10.49
N ARG A 30 -5.27 -3.01 -10.64
CA ARG A 30 -5.54 -2.13 -11.77
C ARG A 30 -5.21 -2.77 -13.11
N TYR A 31 -4.20 -3.64 -13.12
CA TYR A 31 -3.75 -4.35 -14.31
C TYR A 31 -4.20 -5.82 -14.37
N ALA A 32 -5.16 -6.24 -13.55
CA ALA A 32 -5.57 -7.65 -13.47
C ALA A 32 -6.06 -8.23 -14.80
N SER A 33 -6.67 -7.40 -15.66
CA SER A 33 -7.15 -7.77 -17.00
C SER A 33 -6.27 -7.24 -18.14
N TYR A 34 -5.15 -6.57 -17.83
CA TYR A 34 -4.29 -5.96 -18.84
C TYR A 34 -3.26 -6.97 -19.38
N THR A 35 -3.12 -7.03 -20.69
CA THR A 35 -2.26 -8.00 -21.39
C THR A 35 -0.93 -7.41 -21.88
N GLY A 36 -0.75 -6.09 -21.79
CA GLY A 36 0.48 -5.41 -22.20
C GLY A 36 1.53 -5.31 -21.09
N ARG A 37 2.53 -4.45 -21.31
CA ARG A 37 3.59 -4.21 -20.33
C ARG A 37 3.10 -3.34 -19.17
N ILE A 38 3.49 -3.71 -17.96
CA ILE A 38 3.06 -3.04 -16.73
C ILE A 38 4.28 -2.56 -15.95
N PRO A 39 4.17 -1.50 -15.12
CA PRO A 39 5.30 -0.98 -14.37
C PRO A 39 5.98 -2.06 -13.52
N PRO A 40 7.25 -2.42 -13.75
CA PRO A 40 7.95 -3.43 -12.97
C PRO A 40 7.95 -3.14 -11.46
N SER A 41 7.91 -4.20 -10.66
CA SER A 41 7.88 -4.09 -9.19
C SER A 41 9.19 -3.55 -8.60
N VAL A 42 10.31 -3.69 -9.33
CA VAL A 42 11.61 -3.12 -8.96
C VAL A 42 11.57 -1.59 -8.97
N ILE A 43 10.89 -0.98 -9.95
CA ILE A 43 10.74 0.48 -10.01
C ILE A 43 9.99 1.00 -8.78
N LEU A 44 8.90 0.32 -8.40
CA LEU A 44 8.15 0.67 -7.19
C LEU A 44 9.02 0.56 -5.93
N SER A 45 9.94 -0.41 -5.92
CA SER A 45 10.83 -0.66 -4.79
C SER A 45 11.95 0.39 -4.72
N TYR A 46 12.46 0.83 -5.88
CA TYR A 46 13.37 1.97 -6.01
C TYR A 46 12.74 3.23 -5.40
N TYR A 47 11.54 3.60 -5.82
CA TYR A 47 10.83 4.75 -5.25
C TYR A 47 10.50 4.59 -3.77
N ALA A 48 10.22 3.37 -3.30
CA ALA A 48 10.02 3.11 -1.87
C ALA A 48 11.28 3.42 -1.04
N GLY A 49 12.45 3.06 -1.56
CA GLY A 49 13.74 3.40 -0.95
C GLY A 49 13.96 4.90 -0.88
N LEU A 50 13.67 5.62 -1.97
CA LEU A 50 13.83 7.07 -2.04
C LEU A 50 12.83 7.85 -1.17
N ALA A 51 11.57 7.39 -1.13
CA ALA A 51 10.50 8.06 -0.41
C ALA A 51 10.54 7.76 1.10
N ALA A 52 11.28 6.75 1.55
CA ALA A 52 11.29 6.27 2.93
C ALA A 52 11.63 7.39 3.92
N GLN A 53 10.74 7.60 4.89
CA GLN A 53 10.96 8.55 5.99
C GLN A 53 10.48 7.94 7.31
N PRO A 54 11.21 8.18 8.42
CA PRO A 54 10.79 7.72 9.73
C PRO A 54 9.52 8.44 10.19
N ASN A 55 8.77 7.81 11.10
CA ASN A 55 7.63 8.40 11.81
C ASN A 55 6.45 8.86 10.91
N MET A 56 6.33 8.35 9.68
CA MET A 56 5.16 8.57 8.85
C MET A 56 4.06 7.54 9.13
N SER A 57 2.80 7.95 9.02
CA SER A 57 1.68 7.01 8.95
C SER A 57 1.69 6.25 7.63
N LEU A 58 1.09 5.06 7.60
CA LEU A 58 1.04 4.21 6.40
C LEU A 58 0.39 4.94 5.20
N GLY A 59 -0.74 5.61 5.42
CA GLY A 59 -1.41 6.39 4.39
C GLY A 59 -0.57 7.54 3.86
N ALA A 60 0.11 8.29 4.76
CA ALA A 60 0.99 9.38 4.35
C ALA A 60 2.21 8.87 3.56
N MET A 61 2.79 7.75 3.96
CA MET A 61 3.90 7.10 3.27
C MET A 61 3.49 6.59 1.87
N LEU A 62 2.29 6.01 1.75
CA LEU A 62 1.73 5.57 0.47
C LEU A 62 1.47 6.74 -0.49
N VAL A 63 0.85 7.83 0.01
CA VAL A 63 0.65 9.06 -0.77
C VAL A 63 2.00 9.63 -1.22
N ARG A 64 2.96 9.76 -0.30
CA ARG A 64 4.30 10.26 -0.60
C ARG A 64 4.98 9.45 -1.72
N LEU A 65 4.96 8.12 -1.60
CA LEU A 65 5.56 7.22 -2.57
C LEU A 65 4.90 7.36 -3.94
N ALA A 66 3.57 7.39 -4.00
CA ALA A 66 2.83 7.58 -5.25
C ALA A 66 3.13 8.96 -5.88
N SER A 67 3.19 10.03 -5.08
CA SER A 67 3.50 11.39 -5.56
C SER A 67 4.90 11.50 -6.17
N TRP A 68 5.89 10.78 -5.66
CA TRP A 68 7.24 10.75 -6.26
C TRP A 68 7.22 10.13 -7.66
N ILE A 69 6.53 9.00 -7.80
CA ILE A 69 6.38 8.32 -9.10
C ILE A 69 5.63 9.22 -10.10
N ILE A 70 4.51 9.83 -9.66
CA ILE A 70 3.72 10.74 -10.50
C ILE A 70 4.59 11.89 -11.00
N ARG A 71 5.32 12.54 -10.09
CA ARG A 71 6.17 13.70 -10.41
C ARG A 71 7.21 13.36 -11.47
N ASP A 72 7.92 12.25 -11.32
CA ASP A 72 8.99 11.88 -12.25
C ASP A 72 8.43 11.48 -13.62
N ILE A 73 7.30 10.76 -13.65
CA ILE A 73 6.58 10.48 -14.91
C ILE A 73 6.16 11.78 -15.59
N GLU A 74 5.47 12.68 -14.87
CA GLU A 74 4.97 13.94 -15.43
C GLU A 74 6.12 14.82 -15.93
N GLN A 75 7.25 14.83 -15.23
CA GLN A 75 8.44 15.55 -15.65
C GLN A 75 9.00 14.99 -16.98
N ASP A 76 9.14 13.67 -17.11
CA ASP A 76 9.64 13.09 -18.36
C ASP A 76 8.64 13.20 -19.52
N SER A 77 7.34 13.03 -19.24
CA SER A 77 6.26 13.26 -20.22
C SER A 77 6.26 14.69 -20.75
N LEU A 78 6.50 15.69 -19.88
CA LEU A 78 6.59 17.10 -20.28
C LEU A 78 7.68 17.35 -21.34
N TYR A 79 8.79 16.62 -21.26
CA TYR A 79 9.89 16.70 -22.21
C TYR A 79 9.75 15.72 -23.39
N GLY A 80 8.62 15.03 -23.51
CA GLY A 80 8.42 14.03 -24.55
C GLY A 80 9.31 12.79 -24.39
N ARG A 81 9.70 12.45 -23.15
CA ARG A 81 10.60 11.34 -22.84
C ARG A 81 9.88 10.23 -22.09
N LEU A 82 10.39 9.01 -22.28
CA LEU A 82 10.00 7.87 -21.47
C LEU A 82 10.72 7.91 -20.12
N LEU A 83 10.03 7.50 -19.06
CA LEU A 83 10.59 7.40 -17.72
C LEU A 83 11.86 6.53 -17.75
N HIS A 84 12.98 7.11 -17.35
CA HIS A 84 14.26 6.41 -17.31
C HIS A 84 14.75 6.23 -15.88
N ILE A 85 14.82 4.97 -15.42
CA ILE A 85 15.35 4.63 -14.11
C ILE A 85 16.36 3.50 -14.27
N ALA A 86 17.61 3.80 -13.92
CA ALA A 86 18.69 2.84 -13.86
C ALA A 86 18.94 2.37 -12.43
N ASN A 87 19.54 1.20 -12.30
CA ASN A 87 20.02 0.68 -11.03
C ASN A 87 21.12 1.62 -10.49
N PRO A 88 20.97 2.19 -9.27
CA PRO A 88 21.94 3.12 -8.71
C PRO A 88 23.37 2.58 -8.56
N VAL A 89 23.53 1.25 -8.54
CA VAL A 89 24.83 0.59 -8.42
C VAL A 89 25.40 0.17 -9.78
N CYS A 90 24.54 0.01 -10.80
CA CYS A 90 24.92 -0.47 -12.11
C CYS A 90 24.08 0.24 -13.18
N GLU A 91 24.56 1.37 -13.72
CA GLU A 91 23.80 2.18 -14.68
C GLU A 91 23.43 1.43 -15.97
N ALA A 92 24.16 0.37 -16.31
CA ALA A 92 23.85 -0.49 -17.45
C ALA A 92 22.58 -1.33 -17.25
N ASP A 93 22.16 -1.56 -15.99
CA ASP A 93 20.93 -2.25 -15.63
C ASP A 93 19.78 -1.25 -15.49
N VAL A 94 18.95 -1.14 -16.53
CA VAL A 94 17.85 -0.18 -16.60
C VAL A 94 16.55 -0.84 -16.13
N PHE A 95 16.01 -0.38 -15.00
CA PHE A 95 14.76 -0.90 -14.45
C PHE A 95 13.53 -0.62 -15.31
N THR A 96 13.61 0.39 -16.17
CA THR A 96 12.57 0.77 -17.15
C THR A 96 12.86 0.27 -18.56
N ASP A 97 13.72 -0.74 -18.73
CA ASP A 97 14.06 -1.32 -20.05
C ASP A 97 12.84 -1.83 -20.84
N ARG A 98 11.85 -2.38 -20.12
CA ARG A 98 10.65 -2.97 -20.70
C ARG A 98 9.43 -2.08 -20.59
N TRP A 99 9.33 -1.22 -19.59
CA TRP A 99 8.18 -0.35 -19.39
C TRP A 99 8.71 1.01 -18.97
N PRO A 100 8.22 2.12 -19.53
CA PRO A 100 7.06 2.22 -20.43
C PRO A 100 7.40 2.00 -21.92
N GLU A 101 6.42 1.57 -22.72
CA GLU A 101 6.49 1.44 -24.19
C GLU A 101 6.16 2.77 -24.90
N SER A 102 5.39 3.64 -24.24
CA SER A 102 4.97 4.92 -24.77
C SER A 102 4.70 5.93 -23.65
N ILE A 103 4.72 7.22 -24.00
CA ILE A 103 4.37 8.31 -23.07
C ILE A 103 2.95 8.12 -22.54
N ALA A 104 2.01 7.72 -23.40
CA ALA A 104 0.65 7.41 -22.99
C ALA A 104 0.61 6.31 -21.91
N GLN A 105 1.44 5.27 -22.03
CA GLN A 105 1.45 4.16 -21.07
C GLN A 105 1.97 4.58 -19.68
N GLN A 106 2.95 5.48 -19.60
CA GLN A 106 3.39 6.05 -18.30
C GLN A 106 2.37 7.04 -17.75
N ASP A 107 1.76 7.86 -18.61
CA ASP A 107 0.73 8.83 -18.20
C ASP A 107 -0.53 8.14 -17.66
N ASP A 108 -0.92 7.01 -18.24
CA ASP A 108 -2.01 6.16 -17.73
C ASP A 108 -1.70 5.67 -16.31
N PHE A 109 -0.45 5.24 -16.08
CA PHE A 109 -0.04 4.81 -14.73
C PHE A 109 -0.04 5.98 -13.74
N ALA A 110 0.47 7.15 -14.13
CA ALA A 110 0.38 8.37 -13.32
C ALA A 110 -1.09 8.75 -13.03
N GLY A 111 -1.99 8.57 -14.01
CA GLY A 111 -3.44 8.74 -13.85
C GLY A 111 -4.01 7.85 -12.76
N HIS A 112 -3.72 6.56 -12.81
CA HIS A 112 -4.13 5.59 -11.79
C HIS A 112 -3.61 5.96 -10.40
N LEU A 113 -2.36 6.37 -10.28
CA LEU A 113 -1.78 6.82 -9.02
C LEU A 113 -2.46 8.09 -8.49
N ARG A 114 -2.77 9.05 -9.36
CA ARG A 114 -3.49 10.28 -9.00
C ARG A 114 -4.89 9.98 -8.47
N GLU A 115 -5.62 9.07 -9.10
CA GLU A 115 -6.94 8.61 -8.63
C GLU A 115 -6.85 8.01 -7.21
N MET A 116 -5.89 7.10 -6.99
CA MET A 116 -5.66 6.50 -5.67
C MET A 116 -5.30 7.56 -4.62
N VAL A 117 -4.38 8.48 -4.92
CA VAL A 117 -3.97 9.55 -4.00
C VAL A 117 -5.16 10.44 -3.64
N ARG A 118 -5.94 10.88 -4.63
CA ARG A 118 -7.14 11.70 -4.39
C ARG A 118 -8.15 11.00 -3.49
N SER A 119 -8.39 9.72 -3.72
CA SER A 119 -9.26 8.90 -2.88
C SER A 119 -8.78 8.85 -1.42
N LEU A 120 -7.50 8.54 -1.21
CA LEU A 120 -6.90 8.48 0.12
C LEU A 120 -6.92 9.83 0.86
N GLU A 121 -6.69 10.93 0.14
CA GLU A 121 -6.73 12.27 0.72
C GLU A 121 -8.15 12.70 1.09
N ALA A 122 -9.14 12.42 0.23
CA ALA A 122 -10.56 12.70 0.52
C ALA A 122 -11.04 11.93 1.77
N MET A 123 -10.65 10.65 1.89
CA MET A 123 -10.89 9.86 3.10
C MET A 123 -10.27 10.49 4.34
N ARG A 124 -9.01 10.93 4.24
CA ARG A 124 -8.29 11.56 5.37
C ARG A 124 -8.96 12.87 5.81
N LYS A 125 -9.54 13.63 4.89
CA LYS A 125 -10.24 14.89 5.19
C LYS A 125 -11.68 14.68 5.68
N GLY A 126 -12.19 13.45 5.68
CA GLY A 126 -13.59 13.16 6.03
C GLY A 126 -14.58 13.66 4.97
N GLU A 127 -14.13 13.88 3.74
CA GLU A 127 -14.94 14.38 2.62
C GLU A 127 -15.75 13.26 1.93
N MET A 128 -15.64 12.02 2.41
CA MET A 128 -16.22 10.84 1.81
C MET A 128 -17.18 10.16 2.80
N PHE A 129 -18.36 9.76 2.32
CA PHE A 129 -19.27 8.93 3.11
C PHE A 129 -18.62 7.58 3.46
N PRO A 130 -19.00 6.94 4.58
CA PRO A 130 -18.40 5.66 4.98
C PRO A 130 -18.56 4.53 3.94
N ASN A 131 -19.71 4.47 3.25
CA ASN A 131 -19.95 3.45 2.23
C ASN A 131 -19.04 3.66 1.01
N THR A 132 -18.92 4.91 0.53
CA THR A 132 -18.04 5.25 -0.60
C THR A 132 -16.56 5.08 -0.24
N THR A 133 -16.20 5.24 1.04
CA THR A 133 -14.86 4.94 1.56
C THR A 133 -14.54 3.45 1.38
N MET A 134 -15.42 2.56 1.82
CA MET A 134 -15.18 1.12 1.70
C MET A 134 -15.08 0.69 0.23
N ASP A 135 -15.95 1.21 -0.64
CA ASP A 135 -15.93 0.86 -2.05
C ASP A 135 -14.64 1.34 -2.74
N ALA A 136 -14.17 2.54 -2.43
CA ALA A 136 -12.91 3.04 -2.95
C ALA A 136 -11.70 2.25 -2.43
N LEU A 137 -11.72 1.79 -1.18
CA LEU A 137 -10.67 0.88 -0.67
C LEU A 137 -10.71 -0.47 -1.41
N ARG A 138 -11.90 -1.03 -1.67
CA ARG A 138 -12.05 -2.30 -2.40
C ARG A 138 -11.57 -2.19 -3.84
N GLU A 139 -11.87 -1.08 -4.50
CA GLU A 139 -11.39 -0.79 -5.85
C GLU A 139 -9.86 -0.71 -5.90
N ASN A 140 -9.25 -0.02 -4.92
CA ASN A 140 -7.81 0.18 -4.89
C ASN A 140 -7.02 -1.06 -4.41
N PHE A 141 -7.49 -1.79 -3.40
CA PHE A 141 -6.73 -2.85 -2.71
C PHE A 141 -7.37 -4.24 -2.73
N GLY A 142 -8.59 -4.33 -3.26
CA GLY A 142 -9.28 -5.57 -3.58
C GLY A 142 -10.23 -6.00 -2.47
N ASP A 143 -11.41 -6.47 -2.89
CA ASP A 143 -12.54 -6.76 -2.02
C ASP A 143 -12.18 -7.66 -0.81
N ARG A 144 -11.57 -8.82 -1.06
CA ARG A 144 -11.23 -9.78 0.00
C ARG A 144 -10.33 -9.20 1.10
N VAL A 145 -9.40 -8.31 0.75
CA VAL A 145 -8.46 -7.74 1.73
C VAL A 145 -9.15 -6.69 2.57
N VAL A 146 -9.97 -5.84 1.94
CA VAL A 146 -10.69 -4.77 2.62
C VAL A 146 -11.78 -5.34 3.52
N THR A 147 -12.55 -6.31 3.04
CA THR A 147 -13.59 -6.99 3.85
C THR A 147 -12.96 -7.66 5.07
N ARG A 148 -11.84 -8.38 4.91
CA ARG A 148 -11.13 -8.98 6.05
C ARG A 148 -10.64 -7.94 7.06
N ALA A 149 -10.12 -6.81 6.58
CA ALA A 149 -9.68 -5.72 7.47
C ALA A 149 -10.86 -5.07 8.21
N ALA A 150 -11.99 -4.86 7.51
CA ALA A 150 -13.22 -4.36 8.11
C ALA A 150 -13.78 -5.30 9.18
N ASP A 151 -13.82 -6.61 8.90
CA ASP A 151 -14.26 -7.63 9.84
C ASP A 151 -13.37 -7.70 11.08
N GLN A 152 -12.06 -7.55 10.89
CA GLN A 152 -11.10 -7.50 12.00
C GLN A 152 -11.30 -6.24 12.87
N ILE A 153 -11.46 -5.06 12.26
CA ILE A 153 -11.76 -3.82 12.98
C ILE A 153 -13.09 -3.96 13.74
N ALA A 154 -14.12 -4.52 13.11
CA ALA A 154 -15.42 -4.75 13.74
C ALA A 154 -15.32 -5.75 14.91
N THR A 155 -14.48 -6.78 14.79
CA THR A 155 -14.22 -7.77 15.85
C THR A 155 -13.43 -7.15 17.00
N GLU A 156 -12.45 -6.31 16.73
CA GLU A 156 -11.66 -5.60 17.76
C GLU A 156 -12.52 -4.57 18.50
N ILE A 157 -13.30 -3.76 17.77
CA ILE A 157 -14.25 -2.80 18.36
C ILE A 157 -15.34 -3.55 19.13
N GLY A 158 -15.92 -4.60 18.54
CA GLY A 158 -16.97 -5.41 19.17
C GLY A 158 -16.47 -6.17 20.40
N GLY A 159 -15.24 -6.69 20.35
CA GLY A 159 -14.56 -7.33 21.48
C GLY A 159 -14.21 -6.34 22.58
N GLY A 160 -13.79 -5.11 22.24
CA GLY A 160 -13.58 -4.01 23.18
C GLY A 160 -14.88 -3.55 23.86
N ILE A 161 -15.99 -3.52 23.12
CA ILE A 161 -17.33 -3.26 23.66
C ILE A 161 -17.79 -4.38 24.60
N GLN A 162 -17.47 -5.65 24.28
CA GLN A 162 -17.78 -6.79 25.17
C GLN A 162 -16.89 -6.84 26.42
N GLN A 163 -15.64 -6.38 26.34
CA GLN A 163 -14.67 -6.48 27.44
C GLN A 163 -14.62 -5.23 28.35
N SER A 164 -15.16 -4.08 27.95
CA SER A 164 -15.11 -2.87 28.80
C SER A 164 -16.31 -1.92 28.65
N ARG A 165 -17.16 -1.93 29.69
CA ARG A 165 -18.02 -0.84 30.19
C ARG A 165 -18.72 0.04 29.13
N GLN A 166 -20.00 -0.27 28.88
CA GLN A 166 -20.97 0.71 28.39
C GLN A 166 -21.03 1.90 29.37
N LEU A 167 -20.44 3.03 29.01
CA LEU A 167 -20.65 4.29 29.72
C LEU A 167 -21.94 4.93 29.19
N TYR A 168 -23.06 4.61 29.85
CA TYR A 168 -24.31 5.33 29.65
C TYR A 168 -24.18 6.75 30.19
N THR A 169 -24.60 7.74 29.41
CA THR A 169 -24.85 9.08 29.97
C THR A 169 -26.06 9.00 30.90
N ARG A 170 -26.10 9.84 31.94
CA ARG A 170 -27.21 9.92 32.92
C ARG A 170 -28.59 10.25 32.29
N ARG A 171 -28.66 10.48 30.96
CA ARG A 171 -29.89 10.74 30.18
C ARG A 171 -30.22 9.65 29.14
N GLY A 172 -29.60 8.48 29.20
CA GLY A 172 -29.96 7.33 28.35
C GLY A 172 -29.39 7.38 26.92
N GLY A 173 -28.50 8.31 26.61
CA GLY A 173 -27.74 8.32 25.35
C GLY A 173 -26.54 7.37 25.43
N VAL A 174 -26.36 6.56 24.39
CA VAL A 174 -25.16 5.73 24.18
C VAL A 174 -24.01 6.65 23.74
N LEU A 175 -22.94 6.70 24.54
CA LEU A 175 -21.68 7.30 24.10
C LEU A 175 -21.00 6.31 23.15
N LEU A 176 -21.27 6.45 21.86
CA LEU A 176 -20.33 6.00 20.85
C LEU A 176 -19.07 6.84 21.04
N PRO A 177 -17.86 6.26 21.20
CA PRO A 177 -16.63 7.03 21.18
C PRO A 177 -16.43 7.55 19.76
N SER A 178 -17.05 8.69 19.46
CA SER A 178 -16.67 9.53 18.33
C SER A 178 -15.28 10.07 18.64
N ALA A 179 -14.33 9.77 17.75
CA ALA A 179 -12.99 10.33 17.73
C ALA A 179 -12.09 9.97 18.93
N ALA A 180 -11.59 8.73 18.95
CA ALA A 180 -10.19 8.53 19.29
C ALA A 180 -9.41 8.47 17.98
N ALA A 181 -8.36 9.27 17.90
CA ALA A 181 -7.48 9.45 16.75
C ALA A 181 -7.23 8.15 15.97
N ILE A 182 -7.14 8.28 14.65
CA ILE A 182 -6.58 7.26 13.76
C ILE A 182 -5.08 7.11 14.05
N ALA A 183 -4.70 6.78 15.28
CA ALA A 183 -3.52 5.99 15.52
C ALA A 183 -3.87 4.62 14.95
N ALA A 184 -3.57 4.41 13.67
CA ALA A 184 -3.66 3.09 13.07
C ALA A 184 -2.97 2.13 14.05
N PRO A 185 -3.67 1.12 14.60
CA PRO A 185 -2.96 0.09 15.32
C PRO A 185 -2.00 -0.51 14.31
N LEU A 186 -0.76 -0.75 14.74
CA LEU A 186 0.22 -1.54 14.00
C LEU A 186 -0.33 -2.96 13.91
N VAL A 187 -1.30 -3.20 13.02
CA VAL A 187 -1.83 -4.53 12.76
C VAL A 187 -0.83 -5.21 11.86
N ASN A 188 -0.06 -6.11 12.45
CA ASN A 188 0.74 -7.08 11.74
C ASN A 188 -0.17 -7.82 10.74
N PRO A 189 0.09 -7.78 9.42
CA PRO A 189 -0.53 -8.75 8.55
C PRO A 189 0.09 -10.10 8.92
N ALA A 190 -0.71 -10.97 9.55
CA ALA A 190 -0.40 -12.38 9.65
C ALA A 190 -0.24 -12.89 8.21
N VAL A 191 1.00 -13.16 7.81
CA VAL A 191 1.33 -13.78 6.54
C VAL A 191 0.63 -15.13 6.53
N SER A 192 -0.45 -15.27 5.76
CA SER A 192 -1.06 -16.57 5.52
C SER A 192 -0.07 -17.39 4.70
N VAL A 193 0.47 -18.44 5.34
CA VAL A 193 1.37 -19.41 4.73
C VAL A 193 0.64 -20.09 3.56
N ALA A 194 1.20 -19.95 2.35
CA ALA A 194 0.82 -20.78 1.21
C ALA A 194 1.55 -22.12 1.29
N ARG A 195 0.81 -23.23 1.20
CA ARG A 195 1.30 -24.57 0.81
C ARG A 195 0.22 -25.22 -0.04
N PRO A 196 0.50 -26.12 -1.02
CA PRO A 196 1.77 -26.81 -1.32
C PRO A 196 2.26 -26.64 -2.78
N HIS A 197 3.49 -27.06 -3.09
CA HIS A 197 3.99 -27.20 -4.47
C HIS A 197 4.50 -28.63 -4.72
N THR A 198 4.21 -29.14 -5.92
CA THR A 198 4.50 -30.50 -6.41
C THR A 198 5.83 -30.56 -7.17
N PHE A 199 6.91 -30.11 -6.53
CA PHE A 199 8.25 -30.24 -7.11
C PHE A 199 8.98 -31.39 -6.42
N PHE A 200 8.65 -32.63 -6.82
CA PHE A 200 9.49 -33.84 -6.88
C PHE A 200 8.57 -35.09 -6.97
N GLY A 201 8.29 -35.54 -8.20
CA GLY A 201 7.90 -36.93 -8.50
C GLY A 201 6.41 -37.29 -8.38
N ARG A 202 5.86 -37.84 -9.46
CA ARG A 202 4.55 -38.53 -9.52
C ARG A 202 4.38 -39.59 -8.43
N LYS A 203 3.11 -39.91 -8.13
CA LYS A 203 2.52 -41.25 -7.91
C LYS A 203 1.01 -41.05 -7.65
N ILE A 204 0.03 -41.76 -8.20
CA ILE A 204 -0.09 -42.91 -9.14
C ILE A 204 -1.37 -42.62 -9.94
#